data_AF-A0A3E0Q2F9-F1
#
_entry.id   AF-A0A3E0Q2F9-F1
#
_cell.length_a   1.000
_cell.length_b   1.000
_cell.length_c   1.000
_cell.angle_alpha   90.00
_cell.angle_beta   90.00
_cell.angle_gamma   90.00
#
_symmetry.space_group_name_H-M   'P 1'
#
loop_
_entity.id
_entity.type
_entity.pdbx_description
1 polymer ?
#
loop_
_entity_poly.entity_id
_entity_poly.type
_entity_poly.pdbx_seq_one_letter_code
_entity_poly.pdbx_strand_id
1 'polypeptide(L)'
;MATSEERPVVDYTPGKIDEVHAFIRQMRYRFRTQRMVRVWTDRVEVFDVNADAYEIRGLGYPAEEIVQVLDALNAVYRKEAIHEPTENPYKEFKTGRRYTWANDRVM
;
A
#
# COMPACT_ATOMS: atom_id res chain seq x y z
N MET A 1 -18.57 -10.40 -17.74
CA MET A 1 -18.55 -9.00 -17.24
C MET A 1 -17.99 -9.06 -15.84
N ALA A 2 -16.76 -8.58 -15.64
CA ALA A 2 -16.14 -8.59 -14.32
C ALA A 2 -16.90 -7.59 -13.44
N THR A 3 -17.63 -8.11 -12.46
CA THR A 3 -18.27 -7.34 -11.41
C THR A 3 -17.19 -6.46 -10.79
N SER A 4 -17.28 -5.14 -10.96
CA SER A 4 -16.43 -4.20 -10.22
C SER A 4 -16.88 -4.27 -8.77
N GLU A 5 -16.33 -5.22 -8.00
CA GLU A 5 -16.43 -5.17 -6.56
C GLU A 5 -15.82 -3.84 -6.11
N GLU A 6 -16.60 -3.06 -5.36
CA GLU A 6 -16.17 -1.77 -4.82
C GLU A 6 -14.90 -1.97 -3.99
N ARG A 7 -13.77 -1.55 -4.55
CA ARG A 7 -12.50 -1.55 -3.83
C ARG A 7 -12.62 -0.57 -2.67
N PRO A 8 -12.19 -0.94 -1.45
CA PRO A 8 -12.11 0.03 -0.37
C PRO A 8 -11.19 1.18 -0.76
N VAL A 9 -11.65 2.42 -0.57
CA VAL A 9 -10.90 3.63 -0.87
C VAL A 9 -10.83 4.52 0.35
N VAL A 10 -9.69 5.19 0.55
CA VAL A 10 -9.56 6.35 1.43
C VAL A 10 -8.96 7.53 0.66
N ASP A 11 -9.54 8.71 0.82
CA ASP A 11 -9.00 9.94 0.25
C ASP A 11 -8.06 10.62 1.24
N TYR A 12 -6.81 10.84 0.85
CA TYR A 12 -5.84 11.56 1.65
C TYR A 12 -6.13 13.06 1.64
N THR A 13 -6.22 13.64 2.84
CA THR A 13 -6.24 15.08 3.03
C THR A 13 -4.89 15.53 3.58
N PRO A 14 -4.25 16.57 3.02
CA PRO A 14 -2.98 17.11 3.53
C PRO A 14 -3.05 17.38 5.04
N GLY A 15 -2.05 16.89 5.78
CA GLY A 15 -1.98 17.01 7.24
C GLY A 15 -2.81 16.00 8.05
N LYS A 16 -3.55 15.09 7.40
CA LYS A 16 -4.36 14.03 8.06
C LYS A 16 -3.87 12.62 7.77
N ILE A 17 -2.56 12.40 7.87
CA ILE A 17 -1.96 11.09 7.59
C ILE A 17 -2.44 9.98 8.56
N ASP A 18 -2.87 10.36 9.76
CA ASP A 18 -3.38 9.41 10.77
C ASP A 18 -4.65 8.68 10.32
N GLU A 19 -5.50 9.33 9.51
CA GLU A 19 -6.70 8.71 8.93
C GLU A 19 -6.30 7.59 7.96
N VAL A 20 -5.28 7.83 7.14
CA VAL A 20 -4.71 6.83 6.24
C VAL A 20 -4.07 5.68 7.03
N HIS A 21 -3.32 5.98 8.09
CA HIS A 21 -2.76 4.94 8.97
C HIS A 21 -3.84 4.09 9.64
N ALA A 22 -4.94 4.71 10.10
CA ALA A 22 -6.08 4.00 10.67
C ALA A 22 -6.74 3.08 9.64
N PHE A 23 -6.93 3.58 8.42
CA PHE A 23 -7.45 2.79 7.30
C PHE A 23 -6.55 1.60 6.96
N ILE A 24 -5.24 1.80 6.85
CA ILE A 24 -4.28 0.71 6.60
C ILE A 24 -4.36 -0.35 7.70
N ARG A 25 -4.45 0.06 8.98
CA ARG A 25 -4.62 -0.88 10.10
C ARG A 25 -5.90 -1.68 9.97
N GLN A 26 -7.02 -1.04 9.61
CA GLN A 26 -8.29 -1.73 9.38
C GLN A 26 -8.18 -2.74 8.21
N MET A 27 -7.56 -2.34 7.10
CA MET A 27 -7.38 -3.20 5.93
C MET A 27 -6.49 -4.42 6.22
N ARG A 28 -5.52 -4.31 7.15
CA ARG A 28 -4.73 -5.48 7.61
C ARG A 28 -5.55 -6.59 8.26
N TYR A 29 -6.74 -6.29 8.79
CA TYR A 29 -7.65 -7.31 9.34
C TYR A 29 -8.64 -7.83 8.29
N ARG A 30 -8.98 -7.00 7.30
CA ARG A 30 -9.96 -7.34 6.24
C ARG A 30 -9.33 -8.17 5.11
N PHE A 31 -8.07 -7.90 4.78
CA PHE A 31 -7.32 -8.59 3.73
C PHE A 31 -6.45 -9.69 4.34
N ARG A 32 -5.98 -10.64 3.52
CA ARG A 32 -5.04 -11.68 3.96
C ARG A 32 -3.65 -11.06 4.17
N THR A 33 -2.67 -11.51 3.42
CA THR A 33 -1.31 -10.97 3.48
C THR A 33 -1.14 -9.96 2.37
N GLN A 34 -0.88 -8.70 2.72
CA GLN A 34 -0.44 -7.68 1.75
C GLN A 34 0.81 -8.19 1.05
N ARG A 35 0.83 -8.17 -0.28
CA ARG A 35 1.88 -8.74 -1.13
C ARG A 35 2.67 -7.67 -1.89
N MET A 36 1.99 -6.62 -2.33
CA MET A 36 2.51 -5.68 -3.29
C MET A 36 1.81 -4.33 -3.16
N VAL A 37 2.54 -3.27 -3.45
CA VAL A 37 2.04 -1.89 -3.48
C VAL A 37 2.43 -1.30 -4.82
N ARG A 38 1.50 -0.58 -5.43
CA ARG A 38 1.75 0.27 -6.60
C ARG A 38 1.51 1.71 -6.21
N VAL A 39 2.41 2.59 -6.61
CA VAL A 39 2.38 4.02 -6.30
C VAL A 39 2.37 4.79 -7.61
N TRP A 40 1.29 5.51 -7.86
CA TRP A 40 1.13 6.44 -8.97
C TRP A 40 1.54 7.85 -8.52
N THR A 41 1.36 8.82 -9.42
CA THR A 41 1.51 10.25 -9.11
C THR A 41 0.43 10.79 -8.18
N ASP A 42 -0.75 10.16 -8.16
CA ASP A 42 -1.96 10.66 -7.49
C ASP A 42 -2.61 9.66 -6.53
N ARG A 43 -2.19 8.39 -6.55
CA ARG A 43 -2.78 7.33 -5.72
C ARG A 43 -1.79 6.23 -5.37
N VAL A 44 -2.19 5.40 -4.41
CA VAL A 44 -1.53 4.16 -4.02
C VAL A 44 -2.54 3.03 -4.08
N GLU A 45 -2.19 1.90 -4.67
CA GLU A 45 -2.97 0.67 -4.60
C GLU A 45 -2.17 -0.41 -3.88
N VAL A 46 -2.83 -1.12 -2.98
CA VAL A 46 -2.22 -2.21 -2.23
C VAL A 46 -2.94 -3.50 -2.56
N PHE A 47 -2.18 -4.50 -2.95
CA PHE A 47 -2.66 -5.82 -3.33
C PHE A 47 -2.31 -6.84 -2.26
N ASP A 48 -3.23 -7.75 -1.98
CA ASP A 48 -2.96 -8.93 -1.17
C ASP A 48 -2.58 -10.16 -2.01
N VAL A 49 -2.40 -11.30 -1.34
CA VAL A 49 -2.05 -12.57 -1.99
C VAL A 49 -3.13 -13.14 -2.91
N ASN A 50 -4.40 -12.78 -2.71
CA ASN A 50 -5.54 -13.20 -3.51
C ASN A 50 -5.79 -12.29 -4.72
N ALA A 51 -4.98 -11.24 -4.88
CA ALA A 51 -5.18 -10.15 -5.84
C ALA A 51 -6.39 -9.24 -5.53
N ASP A 52 -6.90 -9.28 -4.30
CA ASP A 52 -7.81 -8.26 -3.79
C ASP A 52 -7.01 -6.97 -3.54
N ALA A 53 -7.63 -5.82 -3.78
CA ALA A 53 -6.95 -4.53 -3.67
C ALA A 53 -7.79 -3.45 -2.97
N TYR A 54 -7.09 -2.51 -2.32
CA TYR A 54 -7.64 -1.26 -1.83
C TYR A 54 -6.78 -0.07 -2.28
N GLU A 55 -7.37 1.12 -2.26
CA GLU A 55 -6.78 2.33 -2.85
C GLU A 55 -6.69 3.47 -1.81
N ILE A 56 -5.61 4.23 -1.88
CA ILE A 56 -5.42 5.50 -1.17
C ILE A 56 -5.28 6.58 -2.24
N ARG A 57 -6.23 7.51 -2.30
CA ARG A 57 -6.27 8.58 -3.31
C ARG A 57 -5.69 9.88 -2.77
N GLY A 58 -5.26 10.76 -3.67
CA GLY A 58 -4.70 12.06 -3.30
C GLY A 58 -3.27 12.00 -2.76
N LEU A 59 -2.64 10.81 -2.81
CA LEU A 59 -1.28 10.59 -2.34
C LEU A 59 -0.51 9.76 -3.37
N GLY A 60 0.56 10.32 -3.91
CA GLY A 60 1.43 9.64 -4.86
C GLY A 60 2.90 9.78 -4.50
N TYR A 61 3.75 9.22 -5.36
CA TYR A 61 5.20 9.22 -5.13
C TYR A 61 5.86 10.61 -5.04
N PRO A 62 5.33 11.72 -5.60
CA PRO A 62 5.91 13.04 -5.41
C PRO A 62 5.71 13.62 -4.00
N ALA A 63 4.72 13.15 -3.24
CA ALA A 63 4.39 13.67 -1.91
C ALA A 63 5.36 13.12 -0.85
N GLU A 64 5.83 13.95 0.09
CA GLU A 64 6.77 13.51 1.14
C GLU A 64 6.13 12.47 2.08
N GLU A 65 4.82 12.57 2.31
CA GLU A 65 4.06 11.71 3.19
C GLU A 65 3.95 10.26 2.68
N ILE A 66 4.27 10.00 1.41
CA ILE A 66 4.27 8.65 0.84
C ILE A 66 5.24 7.72 1.57
N VAL A 67 6.33 8.26 2.11
CA VAL A 67 7.34 7.50 2.89
C VAL A 67 6.69 6.89 4.12
N GLN A 68 5.83 7.65 4.81
CA GLN A 68 5.13 7.18 6.00
C GLN A 68 4.13 6.06 5.66
N VAL A 69 3.43 6.20 4.53
CA VAL A 69 2.50 5.17 4.04
C VAL A 69 3.24 3.89 3.64
N LEU A 70 4.34 4.00 2.89
CA LEU A 70 5.13 2.84 2.47
C LEU A 70 5.78 2.12 3.66
N ASP A 71 6.28 2.86 4.64
CA ASP A 71 6.79 2.31 5.89
C ASP A 71 5.67 1.61 6.67
N ALA A 72 4.49 2.23 6.79
CA ALA A 72 3.31 1.63 7.43
C ALA A 72 2.84 0.35 6.72
N LEU A 73 3.06 0.23 5.41
CA LEU A 73 2.77 -0.96 4.60
C LEU A 73 3.88 -2.03 4.68
N ASN A 74 5.03 -1.70 5.27
CA ASN A 74 6.27 -2.48 5.20
C ASN A 74 6.71 -2.72 3.74
N ALA A 75 6.57 -1.74 2.86
CA ALA A 75 7.06 -1.84 1.49
C ALA A 75 8.61 -1.88 1.47
N VAL A 76 9.18 -2.63 0.52
CA VAL A 76 10.62 -2.67 0.27
C VAL A 76 10.95 -1.71 -0.87
N TYR A 77 11.58 -0.58 -0.53
CA TYR A 77 11.91 0.49 -1.47
C TYR A 77 13.16 1.26 -0.99
N ARG A 78 13.74 2.09 -1.87
CA ARG A 78 14.80 3.05 -1.52
C ARG A 78 14.15 4.39 -1.24
N LYS A 79 14.36 4.96 -0.06
CA LYS A 79 13.72 6.20 0.37
C LYS A 79 14.18 7.40 -0.46
N GLU A 80 15.43 7.38 -0.89
CA GLU A 80 16.05 8.46 -1.66
C GLU A 80 15.48 8.52 -3.09
N ALA A 81 15.10 7.37 -3.65
CA ALA A 81 14.63 7.25 -5.02
C ALA A 81 13.09 7.25 -5.15
N ILE A 82 12.33 7.34 -4.05
CA ILE A 82 10.87 7.25 -4.12
C ILE A 82 10.26 8.45 -4.84
N HIS A 83 10.86 9.63 -4.73
CA HIS A 83 10.34 10.85 -5.36
C HIS A 83 10.82 11.03 -6.82
N GLU A 84 11.79 10.24 -7.28
CA GLU A 84 12.30 10.33 -8.65
C GLU A 84 11.18 10.00 -9.66
N PRO A 85 11.04 10.74 -10.78
CA PRO A 85 10.08 10.34 -11.81
C PRO A 85 10.45 8.99 -12.42
N THR A 86 9.46 8.26 -12.93
CA THR A 86 9.66 7.02 -13.67
C THR A 86 8.88 7.06 -14.99
N GLU A 87 9.37 6.38 -16.02
CA GLU A 87 8.68 6.27 -17.31
C GLU A 87 7.43 5.39 -17.23
N ASN A 88 7.36 4.53 -16.21
CA ASN A 88 6.20 3.68 -15.97
C ASN A 88 5.03 4.48 -15.36
N PRO A 89 3.78 4.07 -15.59
CA PRO A 89 2.62 4.73 -14.99
C PRO A 89 2.60 4.64 -13.45
N TYR A 90 3.32 3.69 -12.87
CA TYR A 90 3.43 3.50 -11.43
C TYR A 90 4.79 2.89 -11.04
N LYS A 91 5.19 3.10 -9.79
CA LYS A 91 6.26 2.35 -9.12
C LYS A 91 5.68 1.17 -8.37
N GLU A 92 6.31 0.01 -8.50
CA GLU A 92 5.85 -1.22 -7.84
C GLU A 92 6.84 -1.68 -6.78
N PHE A 93 6.32 -2.00 -5.59
CA PHE A 93 7.11 -2.44 -4.45
C PHE A 93 6.50 -3.70 -3.84
N LYS A 94 7.35 -4.62 -3.38
CA LYS A 94 6.90 -5.78 -2.60
C LYS A 94 6.76 -5.40 -1.14
N THR A 95 5.79 -5.96 -0.44
CA THR A 95 5.66 -5.82 1.02
C THR A 95 6.48 -6.90 1.74
N GLY A 96 7.06 -6.52 2.87
CA GLY A 96 8.11 -7.27 3.58
C GLY A 96 7.62 -8.28 4.61
N ARG A 97 6.31 -8.44 4.86
CA ARG A 97 5.82 -9.53 5.72
C ARG A 97 5.85 -10.87 4.97
N ARG A 98 7.05 -11.39 4.73
CA ARG A 98 7.24 -12.82 4.59
C ARG A 98 7.24 -13.41 5.99
N TYR A 99 6.11 -13.95 6.43
CA TYR A 99 6.19 -15.07 7.36
C TYR A 99 7.01 -16.13 6.62
N THR A 100 8.26 -16.35 7.02
CA THR A 100 8.92 -17.59 6.64
C THR A 100 7.99 -18.70 7.10
N TRP A 101 7.82 -19.70 6.25
CA TRP A 101 6.97 -20.90 6.34
C TRP A 101 7.03 -21.71 7.66
N ALA A 102 7.70 -21.22 8.69
CA ALA A 102 7.83 -21.80 10.03
C ALA A 102 7.38 -20.85 11.16
N ASN A 103 6.66 -19.76 10.86
CA ASN A 103 6.05 -18.89 11.87
C ASN A 103 4.61 -19.31 12.21
N ASP A 104 4.26 -20.56 11.94
CA ASP A 104 3.09 -21.17 12.56
C ASP A 104 3.49 -21.59 13.98
N ARG A 105 2.62 -21.27 14.92
CA ARG A 105 2.92 -21.22 16.34
C ARG A 105 3.15 -22.63 16.88
N VAL A 106 4.28 -22.81 17.55
CA VAL A 106 4.43 -23.82 18.61
C VAL A 106 3.21 -23.67 19.55
N MET A 107 2.36 -24.70 19.61
CA MET A 107 1.42 -24.93 20.72
C MET A 107 2.17 -25.56 21.88
#